data_AF-A0A5C9DVB8-F1
#
_entry.id   AF-A0A5C9DVB8-F1
#
_cell.length_a   1.000
_cell.length_b   1.000
_cell.length_c   1.000
_cell.angle_alpha   90.00
_cell.angle_beta   90.00
_cell.angle_gamma   90.00
#
_symmetry.space_group_name_H-M   'P 1'
#
loop_
_entity.id
_entity.type
_entity.pdbx_description
1 polymer ?
#
loop_
_entity_poly.entity_id
_entity_poly.type
_entity_poly.pdbx_seq_one_letter_code
_entity_poly.pdbx_strand_id
1 'polypeptide(L)'
;MKVYLKTHRRNEIETIACCDEDLLNKEFKEGNLKIEISTQFYGGNLISLEKAITILKSAYYFNIVGEMITNKAIQSNIIPKEGVRKINGVPMAMKMMF
;
A
#
# COMPACT_ATOMS: atom_id res chain seq x y z
N MET A 1 -9.86 8.08 9.21
CA MET A 1 -9.66 6.66 8.81
C MET A 1 -8.21 6.29 9.03
N LYS A 2 -7.89 5.02 9.31
CA LYS A 2 -6.54 4.56 9.62
C LYS A 2 -6.05 3.49 8.63
N VAL A 3 -4.73 3.37 8.54
CA VAL A 3 -4.02 2.41 7.69
C VAL A 3 -2.80 1.90 8.46
N TYR A 4 -2.38 0.66 8.21
CA TYR A 4 -1.08 0.19 8.66
C TYR A 4 0.00 0.63 7.69
N LEU A 5 1.11 1.13 8.23
CA LEU A 5 2.29 1.49 7.44
C LEU A 5 3.55 0.88 8.06
N LYS A 6 4.32 0.17 7.25
CA LYS A 6 5.61 -0.41 7.62
C LYS A 6 6.69 0.05 6.65
N THR A 7 7.82 0.47 7.19
CA THR A 7 9.02 0.80 6.42
C THR A 7 9.95 -0.39 6.40
N HIS A 8 10.28 -0.86 5.20
CA HIS A 8 11.31 -1.88 4.97
C HIS A 8 12.59 -1.18 4.51
N ARG A 9 13.73 -1.57 5.08
CA ARG A 9 15.03 -1.07 4.66
C ARG A 9 15.94 -2.23 4.31
N ARG A 10 16.54 -2.17 3.12
CA ARG A 10 17.57 -3.10 2.69
C ARG A 10 18.65 -2.31 1.98
N ASN A 11 19.85 -2.30 2.54
CA ASN A 11 20.93 -1.39 2.14
C ASN A 11 20.43 0.07 2.18
N GLU A 12 20.74 0.86 1.16
CA GLU A 12 20.29 2.25 1.01
C GLU A 12 18.86 2.40 0.45
N ILE A 13 18.12 1.30 0.27
CA ILE A 13 16.78 1.31 -0.32
C ILE A 13 15.72 1.22 0.77
N GLU A 14 14.83 2.21 0.80
CA GLU A 14 13.65 2.26 1.67
C GLU A 14 12.37 1.99 0.86
N THR A 15 11.58 1.00 1.28
CA THR A 15 10.29 0.66 0.68
C THR A 15 9.17 0.75 1.72
N ILE A 16 8.11 1.48 1.38
CA ILE A 16 6.94 1.63 2.24
C ILE A 16 5.88 0.58 1.88
N ALA A 17 5.44 -0.21 2.84
CA ALA A 17 4.27 -1.07 2.73
C ALA A 17 3.11 -0.43 3.49
N CYS A 18 1.95 -0.25 2.84
CA CYS A 18 0.77 0.35 3.46
C CYS A 18 -0.49 -0.44 3.10
N CYS A 19 -1.36 -0.71 4.07
CA CYS A 19 -2.68 -1.30 3.80
C CYS A 19 -3.79 -0.65 4.60
N ASP A 20 -5.01 -0.69 4.08
CA ASP A 20 -6.21 -0.36 4.84
C ASP A 20 -6.27 -1.23 6.12
N GLU A 21 -6.73 -0.63 7.23
CA GLU A 21 -6.70 -1.24 8.57
C GLU A 21 -7.40 -2.60 8.61
N ASP A 22 -8.52 -2.73 7.90
CA ASP A 22 -9.33 -3.93 7.89
C ASP A 22 -8.76 -5.06 7.01
N LEU A 23 -7.70 -4.81 6.22
CA LEU A 23 -7.10 -5.79 5.33
C LEU A 23 -5.96 -6.59 5.96
N LEU A 24 -5.44 -6.17 7.13
CA LEU A 24 -4.32 -6.87 7.76
C LEU A 24 -4.67 -8.33 8.08
N ASN A 25 -3.75 -9.24 7.79
CA ASN A 25 -3.89 -10.70 7.89
C ASN A 25 -4.95 -11.33 6.98
N LYS A 26 -5.48 -10.59 6.00
CA LYS A 26 -6.32 -11.17 4.94
C LYS A 26 -5.48 -11.65 3.76
N GLU A 27 -6.08 -12.55 3.00
CA GLU A 27 -5.53 -13.12 1.78
C GLU A 27 -6.59 -13.08 0.69
N PHE A 28 -6.20 -12.68 -0.53
CA PHE A 28 -7.07 -12.63 -1.69
C PHE A 28 -6.46 -13.38 -2.86
N LYS A 29 -7.29 -14.10 -3.62
CA LYS A 29 -6.89 -14.92 -4.77
C LYS A 29 -7.80 -14.68 -5.96
N GLU A 30 -7.21 -14.58 -7.14
CA GLU A 30 -7.92 -14.45 -8.41
C GLU A 30 -7.16 -15.25 -9.49
N GLY A 31 -7.70 -16.42 -9.86
CA GLY A 31 -6.99 -17.39 -10.69
C GLY A 31 -5.64 -17.77 -10.06
N ASN A 32 -4.55 -17.47 -10.77
CA ASN A 32 -3.18 -17.75 -10.31
C ASN A 32 -2.55 -16.61 -9.50
N LEU A 33 -3.26 -15.49 -9.33
CA LEU A 33 -2.79 -14.36 -8.55
C LEU A 33 -3.18 -14.53 -7.09
N LYS A 34 -2.25 -14.19 -6.19
CA LYS A 34 -2.43 -14.21 -4.74
C LYS A 34 -1.80 -12.97 -4.14
N ILE A 35 -2.50 -12.32 -3.21
CA ILE A 35 -1.91 -11.34 -2.30
C ILE A 35 -2.21 -11.73 -0.86
N GLU A 36 -1.17 -11.66 -0.02
CA GLU A 36 -1.27 -11.88 1.41
C GLU A 36 -0.85 -10.58 2.12
N ILE A 37 -1.78 -9.96 2.85
CA ILE A 37 -1.52 -8.72 3.59
C ILE A 37 -1.04 -9.08 5.00
N SER A 38 0.08 -9.80 5.09
CA SER A 38 0.56 -10.37 6.35
C SER A 38 1.03 -9.29 7.33
N THR A 39 0.86 -9.55 8.64
CA THR A 39 1.46 -8.72 9.70
C THR A 39 2.98 -8.57 9.52
N GLN A 40 3.66 -9.59 9.01
CA GLN A 40 5.10 -9.52 8.75
C GLN A 40 5.46 -8.44 7.72
N PHE A 41 4.68 -8.29 6.65
CA PHE A 41 4.99 -7.35 5.58
C PHE A 41 4.31 -5.98 5.76
N TYR A 42 3.04 -5.95 6.16
CA TYR A 42 2.25 -4.72 6.28
C TYR A 42 2.05 -4.25 7.72
N GLY A 43 2.18 -5.14 8.70
CA GLY A 43 1.94 -4.87 10.13
C GLY A 43 3.03 -4.00 10.77
N GLY A 44 2.94 -2.69 10.53
CA GLY A 44 3.77 -1.66 11.16
C GLY A 44 2.93 -0.76 12.06
N ASN A 45 3.12 0.56 11.93
CA ASN A 45 2.38 1.54 12.72
C ASN A 45 0.98 1.75 12.15
N LEU A 46 -0.03 1.73 13.02
CA LEU A 46 -1.37 2.15 12.66
C LEU A 46 -1.46 3.68 12.72
N ILE A 47 -1.63 4.33 11.56
CA ILE A 47 -1.59 5.78 11.42
C ILE A 47 -2.81 6.30 10.66
N SER A 48 -3.06 7.61 10.75
CA SER A 48 -4.09 8.27 9.92
C SER A 48 -3.73 8.18 8.44
N LEU A 49 -4.75 8.05 7.60
CA LEU A 49 -4.63 8.06 6.13
C LEU A 49 -3.84 9.28 5.61
N GLU A 50 -4.06 10.46 6.18
CA GLU A 50 -3.42 11.72 5.80
C GLU A 50 -1.91 11.70 6.05
N LYS A 51 -1.50 11.14 7.19
CA LYS A 51 -0.09 10.93 7.52
C LYS A 51 0.57 9.93 6.59
N ALA A 52 -0.12 8.83 6.25
CA ALA A 52 0.38 7.85 5.27
C ALA A 52 0.62 8.50 3.90
N ILE A 53 -0.31 9.32 3.43
CA ILE A 53 -0.18 10.06 2.16
C ILE A 53 1.01 11.01 2.18
N THR A 54 1.24 11.70 3.30
CA THR A 54 2.42 12.58 3.46
C THR A 54 3.72 11.80 3.29
N ILE A 55 3.81 10.59 3.86
CA ILE A 55 4.97 9.69 3.71
C ILE A 55 5.10 9.20 2.27
N LEU A 56 3.99 8.77 1.64
CA LEU A 56 4.00 8.24 0.28
C LEU A 56 4.40 9.27 -0.78
N LYS A 57 4.16 10.57 -0.55
CA LYS A 57 4.61 11.65 -1.46
C LYS A 57 6.12 11.70 -1.61
N SER A 58 6.87 11.52 -0.51
CA SER A 58 8.33 11.52 -0.51
C SER A 58 8.94 10.15 -0.78
N ALA A 59 8.15 9.07 -0.78
CA ALA A 59 8.65 7.72 -0.99
C ALA A 59 8.95 7.44 -2.47
N TYR A 60 10.14 6.90 -2.74
CA TYR A 60 10.54 6.40 -4.05
C TYR A 60 9.97 5.02 -4.36
N TYR A 61 9.86 4.16 -3.34
CA TYR A 61 9.34 2.80 -3.44
C TYR A 61 8.20 2.58 -2.46
N PHE A 62 7.06 2.08 -2.95
CA PHE A 62 5.99 1.62 -2.07
C PHE A 62 5.08 0.57 -2.70
N ASN A 63 4.42 -0.18 -1.83
CA ASN A 63 3.28 -1.04 -2.13
C ASN A 63 2.09 -0.61 -1.25
N ILE A 64 0.95 -0.33 -1.88
CA ILE A 64 -0.29 0.03 -1.18
C ILE A 64 -1.43 -0.93 -1.54
N VAL A 65 -2.27 -1.27 -0.56
CA VAL A 65 -3.40 -2.20 -0.74
C VAL A 65 -4.64 -1.69 0.01
N GLY A 66 -5.78 -1.64 -0.68
CA GLY A 66 -7.07 -1.25 -0.11
C GLY A 66 -7.65 0.02 -0.73
N GLU A 67 -8.98 0.12 -0.71
CA GLU A 67 -9.72 1.19 -1.39
C GLU A 67 -9.37 2.57 -0.85
N MET A 68 -9.26 2.73 0.47
CA MET A 68 -9.01 4.04 1.08
C MET A 68 -7.64 4.57 0.68
N ILE A 69 -6.59 3.76 0.87
CA ILE A 69 -5.22 4.19 0.54
C ILE A 69 -5.02 4.40 -0.96
N THR A 70 -5.56 3.53 -1.82
CA THR A 70 -5.40 3.69 -3.28
C THR A 70 -6.15 4.90 -3.81
N ASN A 71 -7.40 5.11 -3.38
CA ASN A 71 -8.20 6.25 -3.83
C ASN A 71 -7.56 7.56 -3.38
N LYS A 72 -7.06 7.61 -2.14
CA LYS A 72 -6.41 8.82 -1.63
C LYS A 72 -5.07 9.09 -2.32
N ALA A 73 -4.32 8.06 -2.68
CA ALA A 73 -3.09 8.19 -3.47
C ALA A 73 -3.36 8.74 -4.88
N ILE A 74 -4.42 8.28 -5.55
CA ILE A 74 -4.87 8.83 -6.84
C ILE A 74 -5.28 10.30 -6.68
N GLN A 75 -6.15 10.61 -5.71
CA GLN A 75 -6.59 12.00 -5.44
C GLN A 75 -5.44 12.94 -5.12
N SER A 76 -4.35 12.41 -4.57
CA SER A 76 -3.16 13.17 -4.21
C SER A 76 -2.11 13.23 -5.33
N ASN A 77 -2.43 12.74 -6.54
CA ASN A 77 -1.54 12.64 -7.70
C ASN A 77 -0.23 11.88 -7.43
N ILE A 78 -0.24 10.92 -6.51
CA ILE A 78 0.94 10.09 -6.19
C ILE A 78 1.08 8.94 -7.19
N ILE A 79 -0.05 8.41 -7.66
CA ILE A 79 -0.15 7.38 -8.70
C ILE A 79 -1.27 7.74 -9.68
N PRO A 80 -1.15 7.34 -10.97
CA PRO A 80 -2.26 7.41 -11.92
C PRO A 80 -3.31 6.32 -11.62
N LYS A 81 -4.56 6.53 -12.05
CA LYS A 81 -5.65 5.56 -11.86
C LYS A 81 -5.34 4.23 -12.57
N GLU A 82 -4.67 4.31 -13.71
CA GLU A 82 -4.20 3.19 -14.53
C GLU A 82 -3.12 2.37 -13.82
N GLY A 83 -2.47 2.94 -12.81
CA GLY A 83 -1.49 2.27 -11.94
C GLY A 83 -2.12 1.37 -10.87
N VAL A 84 -3.46 1.36 -10.74
CA VAL A 84 -4.17 0.50 -9.79
C VAL A 84 -4.61 -0.80 -10.47
N ARG A 85 -4.21 -1.92 -9.87
CA ARG A 85 -4.70 -3.25 -10.22
C ARG A 85 -5.64 -3.76 -9.13
N LYS A 86 -6.50 -4.71 -9.46
CA LYS A 86 -7.35 -5.39 -8.49
C LYS A 86 -7.05 -6.89 -8.50
N ILE A 87 -7.08 -7.51 -7.32
CA ILE A 87 -7.10 -8.97 -7.17
C ILE A 87 -8.33 -9.30 -6.34
N ASN A 88 -9.29 -10.04 -6.92
CA ASN A 88 -10.56 -10.36 -6.26
C ASN A 88 -11.27 -9.12 -5.73
N GLY A 89 -11.32 -8.07 -6.55
CA GLY A 89 -11.93 -6.77 -6.21
C GLY A 89 -11.08 -5.84 -5.35
N VAL A 90 -10.03 -6.33 -4.66
CA VAL A 90 -9.20 -5.52 -3.76
C VAL A 90 -8.17 -4.72 -4.56
N PRO A 91 -8.20 -3.37 -4.51
CA PRO A 91 -7.27 -2.55 -5.26
C PRO A 91 -5.88 -2.51 -4.60
N MET A 92 -4.87 -2.44 -5.43
CA MET A 92 -3.47 -2.30 -5.03
C MET A 92 -2.68 -1.53 -6.09
N ALA A 93 -1.60 -0.90 -5.65
CA ALA A 93 -0.67 -0.23 -6.52
C ALA A 93 0.76 -0.34 -5.98
N MET A 94 1.72 -0.27 -6.90
CA MET A 94 3.14 -0.15 -6.57
C MET A 94 3.74 1.07 -7.27
N LYS A 95 4.70 1.71 -6.61
CA LYS A 95 5.53 2.76 -7.20
C LYS A 95 6.98 2.36 -7.07
N MET A 96 7.72 2.51 -8.17
CA MET A 96 9.16 2.34 -8.24
C MET A 96 9.73 3.51 -9.04
N MET A 97 10.54 4.34 -8.40
CA MET A 97 11.31 5.40 -9.05
C MET A 97 12.79 5.16 -8.79
N PHE A 98 13.60 5.26 -9.84
CA PHE A 98 15.06 5.13 -9.77
C PHE A 98 15.71 6.51 -9.78
#